data_AF-A0A4Q7ZIQ9-F1
#
_entry.id   AF-A0A4Q7ZIQ9-F1
#
_cell.length_a   1.000
_cell.length_b   1.000
_cell.length_c   1.000
_cell.angle_alpha   90.00
_cell.angle_beta   90.00
_cell.angle_gamma   90.00
#
_symmetry.space_group_name_H-M   'P 1'
#
loop_
_entity.id
_entity.type
_entity.pdbx_description
1 polymer ?
#
loop_
_entity_poly.entity_id
_entity_poly.type
_entity_poly.pdbx_seq_one_letter_code
_entity_poly.pdbx_strand_id
1 'polypeptide(L)'
;MRPAPGEVLHFSEDPSITRFAPHVAATAQQPDPYVWAVDAEQAPSYWFPRDCPRVMAWPHPGTSAADHELILGPGGGERVHAIEYGWLARMQQVRLYAYRLPAAPFRPFGQPRPHAMVAVELGCAMPYLDRRRDGPAVRRCNPDFA
;
A
#
# COMPACT_ATOMS: atom_id res chain seq x y z
N MET A 1 -3.16 6.68 5.50
CA MET A 1 -2.60 5.68 6.45
C MET A 1 -1.14 5.41 6.11
N ARG A 2 -0.26 5.24 7.10
CA ARG A 2 1.19 4.96 6.94
C ARG A 2 1.65 3.84 7.88
N PRO A 3 2.67 3.04 7.50
CA PRO A 3 3.28 2.09 8.42
C PRO A 3 3.96 2.83 9.58
N ALA A 4 4.01 2.21 10.76
CA ALA A 4 4.89 2.65 11.84
C ALA A 4 6.33 2.17 11.56
N PRO A 5 7.34 2.64 12.32
CA PRO A 5 8.69 2.08 12.21
C PRO A 5 8.69 0.55 12.38
N GLY A 6 9.39 -0.16 11.49
CA GLY A 6 9.45 -1.62 11.49
C GLY A 6 8.23 -2.31 10.86
N GLU A 7 7.33 -1.57 10.20
CA GLU A 7 6.17 -2.12 9.52
C GLU A 7 6.15 -1.83 8.01
N VAL A 8 5.45 -2.69 7.27
CA VAL A 8 4.97 -2.44 5.90
C VAL A 8 3.46 -2.65 5.86
N LEU A 9 2.79 -2.10 4.84
CA LEU A 9 1.33 -2.19 4.70
C LEU A 9 0.91 -3.01 3.49
N HIS A 10 -0.15 -3.79 3.65
CA HIS A 10 -0.95 -4.30 2.53
C HIS A 10 -2.34 -3.64 2.57
N PHE A 11 -2.81 -3.12 1.43
CA PHE A 11 -4.12 -2.50 1.31
C PHE A 11 -5.07 -3.40 0.53
N SER A 12 -6.30 -3.58 1.02
CA SER A 12 -7.32 -4.39 0.35
C SER A 12 -8.73 -3.86 0.62
N GLU A 13 -9.67 -4.13 -0.29
CA GLU A 13 -11.12 -3.98 -0.07
C GLU A 13 -11.70 -5.20 0.66
N ASP A 14 -10.97 -6.32 0.72
CA ASP A 14 -11.37 -7.55 1.42
C ASP A 14 -10.95 -7.51 2.90
N PRO A 15 -11.90 -7.44 3.87
CA PRO A 15 -11.61 -7.48 5.30
C PRO A 15 -11.24 -8.87 5.83
N SER A 16 -11.53 -9.94 5.07
CA SER A 16 -11.47 -11.32 5.53
C SER A 16 -10.06 -11.92 5.47
N ILE A 17 -9.08 -11.17 4.95
CA ILE A 17 -7.69 -11.64 4.85
C ILE A 17 -7.13 -11.85 6.26
N THR A 18 -6.90 -13.13 6.59
CA THR A 18 -6.35 -13.57 7.88
C THR A 18 -4.93 -14.13 7.75
N ARG A 19 -4.51 -14.45 6.52
CA ARG A 19 -3.18 -14.98 6.20
C ARG A 19 -2.74 -14.47 4.85
N PHE A 20 -1.49 -14.02 4.77
CA PHE A 20 -0.82 -13.75 3.50
C PHE A 20 0.01 -14.97 3.11
N ALA A 21 -0.22 -15.48 1.90
CA ALA A 21 0.60 -16.51 1.29
C ALA A 21 1.21 -15.93 -0.01
N PRO A 22 2.47 -16.30 -0.33
CA PRO A 22 3.05 -15.94 -1.60
C PRO A 22 2.14 -16.38 -2.76
N HIS A 23 1.82 -15.45 -3.65
CA HIS A 23 1.06 -15.76 -4.85
C HIS A 23 1.57 -14.90 -6.00
N VAL A 24 1.35 -15.39 -7.23
CA VAL A 24 1.56 -14.59 -8.42
C VAL A 24 0.40 -13.60 -8.49
N ALA A 25 0.67 -12.32 -8.25
CA ALA A 25 -0.36 -11.30 -8.35
C ALA A 25 -0.88 -11.24 -9.80
N ALA A 26 -2.19 -11.03 -9.98
CA ALA A 26 -2.81 -10.99 -11.31
C ALA A 26 -2.18 -9.94 -12.26
N THR A 27 -1.54 -8.91 -11.68
CA THR A 27 -0.85 -7.83 -12.41
C THR A 27 0.67 -7.99 -12.40
N ALA A 28 1.22 -9.06 -11.83
CA ALA A 28 2.66 -9.27 -11.78
C ALA A 28 3.19 -9.56 -13.19
N GLN A 29 4.22 -8.82 -13.59
CA GLN A 29 4.95 -9.10 -14.83
C GLN A 29 6.01 -10.20 -14.66
N GLN A 30 6.28 -10.63 -13.42
CA GLN A 30 7.27 -11.64 -13.08
C GLN A 30 6.56 -12.92 -12.56
N PRO A 31 7.13 -14.11 -12.82
CA PRO A 31 6.46 -15.38 -12.53
C PRO A 31 6.51 -15.80 -11.06
N ASP A 32 7.35 -15.15 -10.24
CA ASP A 32 7.59 -15.60 -8.88
C ASP A 32 6.44 -15.21 -7.93
N PRO A 33 6.03 -16.11 -7.02
CA PRO A 33 5.02 -15.81 -6.03
C PRO A 33 5.62 -14.99 -4.87
N TYR A 34 4.92 -13.92 -4.48
CA TYR A 34 5.33 -13.06 -3.37
C TYR A 34 4.16 -12.69 -2.46
N VAL A 35 4.48 -12.35 -1.22
CA VAL A 35 3.61 -11.49 -0.39
C VAL A 35 3.96 -10.05 -0.71
N TRP A 36 2.96 -9.28 -1.13
CA TRP A 36 3.12 -7.89 -1.56
C TRP A 36 2.73 -6.91 -0.46
N ALA A 37 3.58 -5.92 -0.22
CA ALA A 37 3.33 -4.82 0.68
C ALA A 37 3.95 -3.52 0.14
N VAL A 38 3.74 -2.43 0.86
CA VAL A 38 4.31 -1.12 0.58
C VAL A 38 4.83 -0.44 1.83
N ASP A 39 5.87 0.35 1.64
CA ASP A 39 6.43 1.22 2.68
C ASP A 39 5.64 2.53 2.81
N ALA A 40 6.18 3.46 3.60
CA ALA A 40 5.56 4.76 3.80
C ALA A 40 5.51 5.61 2.52
N GLU A 41 6.50 5.51 1.65
CA GLU A 41 6.60 6.29 0.42
C GLU A 41 5.55 5.84 -0.60
N GLN A 42 5.38 4.52 -0.75
CA GLN A 42 4.50 3.88 -1.74
C GLN A 42 3.07 3.65 -1.24
N ALA A 43 2.80 3.78 0.06
CA ALA A 43 1.44 3.70 0.60
C ALA A 43 0.38 4.64 -0.08
N PRO A 44 0.68 5.86 -0.58
CA PRO A 44 -0.33 6.68 -1.26
C PRO A 44 -0.90 6.00 -2.50
N SER A 45 -0.10 5.16 -3.17
CA SER A 45 -0.49 4.44 -4.39
C SER A 45 -1.70 3.53 -4.21
N TYR A 46 -1.98 3.18 -2.97
CA TYR A 46 -2.98 2.18 -2.59
C TYR A 46 -4.15 2.77 -1.79
N TRP A 47 -4.31 4.10 -1.78
CA TRP A 47 -5.47 4.77 -1.14
C TRP A 47 -6.71 4.86 -2.05
N PHE A 48 -6.84 3.95 -3.01
CA PHE A 48 -7.92 3.91 -3.99
C PHE A 48 -8.49 2.50 -4.08
N PRO A 49 -9.73 2.30 -4.55
CA PRO A 49 -10.23 0.99 -4.94
C PRO A 49 -9.22 0.28 -5.83
N ARG A 50 -9.14 -1.05 -5.69
CA ARG A 50 -8.10 -1.86 -6.33
C ARG A 50 -8.04 -1.61 -7.84
N ASP A 51 -9.20 -1.54 -8.49
CA ASP A 51 -9.31 -1.43 -9.94
C ASP A 51 -9.39 0.03 -10.44
N CYS A 52 -9.24 1.02 -9.56
CA CYS A 52 -9.28 2.43 -9.94
C CYS A 52 -8.08 2.80 -10.82
N PRO A 53 -8.28 3.23 -12.08
CA PRO A 53 -7.22 3.80 -12.90
C PRO A 53 -6.71 5.08 -12.24
N ARG A 54 -5.41 5.15 -12.00
CA ARG A 54 -4.80 6.27 -11.28
C ARG A 54 -3.45 6.65 -11.86
N VAL A 55 -3.19 7.94 -11.91
CA VAL A 55 -1.89 8.54 -12.20
C VAL A 55 -1.49 9.36 -10.99
N MET A 56 -0.23 9.26 -10.60
CA MET A 56 0.26 9.93 -9.41
C MET A 56 1.65 10.45 -9.66
N ALA A 57 1.96 11.58 -9.05
CA ALA A 57 3.30 12.13 -9.05
C ALA A 57 3.59 12.81 -7.72
N TRP A 58 4.84 12.69 -7.28
CA TRP A 58 5.40 13.40 -6.15
C TRP A 58 6.92 13.51 -6.37
N PRO A 59 7.59 14.51 -5.78
CA PRO A 59 8.99 14.74 -6.05
C PRO A 59 9.86 13.66 -5.40
N HIS A 60 11.04 13.48 -5.99
CA HIS A 60 12.12 12.64 -5.50
C HIS A 60 13.43 13.44 -5.48
N PRO A 61 14.54 12.95 -4.89
CA PRO A 61 15.78 13.73 -4.76
C PRO A 61 16.34 14.35 -6.05
N GLY A 62 16.13 13.71 -7.20
CA GLY A 62 16.51 14.24 -8.53
C GLY A 62 15.43 15.01 -9.29
N THR A 63 14.30 15.37 -8.69
CA THR A 63 13.22 16.11 -9.38
C THR A 63 13.64 17.56 -9.55
N SER A 64 13.59 18.09 -10.78
CA SER A 64 13.93 19.49 -11.04
C SER A 64 12.80 20.42 -10.56
N ALA A 65 13.14 21.67 -10.27
CA ALA A 65 12.14 22.69 -9.93
C ALA A 65 11.14 22.90 -11.09
N ALA A 66 11.60 22.80 -12.34
CA ALA A 66 10.76 22.92 -13.53
C ALA A 66 9.76 21.76 -13.65
N ASP A 67 10.19 20.51 -13.41
CA ASP A 67 9.28 19.34 -13.42
C ASP A 67 8.29 19.41 -12.27
N HIS A 68 8.75 19.84 -11.10
CA HIS A 68 7.89 20.05 -9.94
C HIS A 68 6.79 21.07 -10.25
N GLU A 69 7.15 22.24 -10.80
CA GLU A 69 6.18 23.26 -11.18
C GLU A 69 5.22 22.79 -12.29
N LEU A 70 5.73 22.10 -13.32
CA LEU A 70 4.92 21.61 -14.43
C LEU A 70 3.89 20.54 -14.00
N ILE A 71 4.29 19.60 -13.13
CA ILE A 71 3.48 18.43 -12.79
C ILE A 71 2.63 18.66 -11.53
N LEU A 72 3.21 19.28 -10.49
CA LEU A 72 2.54 19.51 -9.20
C LEU A 72 1.90 20.89 -9.11
N GLY A 73 2.32 21.82 -9.97
CA GLY A 73 1.82 23.18 -10.00
C GLY A 73 2.43 24.08 -8.92
N PRO A 74 2.11 25.38 -8.95
CA PRO A 74 2.65 26.38 -8.03
C PRO A 74 2.03 26.31 -6.63
N GLY A 75 1.05 25.43 -6.40
CA GLY A 75 0.25 25.36 -5.17
C GLY A 75 0.99 24.84 -3.93
N GLY A 76 2.29 24.54 -4.03
CA GLY A 76 3.09 24.01 -2.91
C GLY A 76 2.68 22.61 -2.47
N GLY A 77 1.99 21.86 -3.34
CA GLY A 77 1.60 20.48 -3.07
C GLY A 77 2.76 19.52 -3.31
N GLU A 78 3.00 18.61 -2.37
CA GLU A 78 4.06 17.60 -2.47
C GLU A 78 3.63 16.33 -3.23
N ARG A 79 2.39 16.30 -3.74
CA ARG A 79 1.83 15.13 -4.44
C ARG A 79 0.55 15.48 -5.19
N VAL A 80 0.40 14.94 -6.39
CA VAL A 80 -0.84 14.92 -7.16
C VAL A 80 -1.32 13.48 -7.33
N HIS A 81 -2.63 13.31 -7.28
CA HIS A 81 -3.33 12.06 -7.56
C HIS A 81 -4.45 12.38 -8.53
N ALA A 82 -4.41 11.77 -9.71
CA ALA A 82 -5.42 11.89 -10.74
C ALA A 82 -6.09 10.54 -10.96
N ILE A 83 -7.42 10.57 -11.07
CA ILE A 83 -8.26 9.41 -11.37
C ILE A 83 -9.24 9.82 -12.48
N GLU A 84 -9.82 8.83 -13.14
CA GLU A 84 -10.97 9.09 -14.00
C GLU A 84 -12.17 9.56 -13.16
N TYR A 85 -12.86 10.62 -13.61
CA TYR A 85 -13.95 11.25 -12.85
C TYR A 85 -15.06 10.27 -12.46
N GLY A 86 -15.35 9.28 -13.31
CA GLY A 86 -16.35 8.24 -13.05
C GLY A 86 -16.09 7.41 -11.77
N TRP A 87 -14.84 7.39 -11.28
CA TRP A 87 -14.47 6.70 -10.04
C TRP A 87 -14.69 7.52 -8.77
N LEU A 88 -15.02 8.81 -8.87
CA LEU A 88 -15.13 9.71 -7.72
C LEU A 88 -16.11 9.20 -6.66
N ALA A 89 -17.31 8.76 -7.07
CA ALA A 89 -18.31 8.25 -6.13
C ALA A 89 -17.81 7.00 -5.40
N ARG A 90 -17.18 6.06 -6.12
CA ARG A 90 -16.61 4.85 -5.52
C ARG A 90 -15.46 5.18 -4.57
N MET A 91 -14.59 6.10 -4.94
CA MET A 91 -13.52 6.60 -4.08
C MET A 91 -14.04 7.16 -2.75
N GLN A 92 -15.16 7.89 -2.77
CA GLN A 92 -15.74 8.47 -1.56
C GLN A 92 -16.41 7.43 -0.66
N GLN A 93 -16.80 6.27 -1.21
CA GLN A 93 -17.59 5.26 -0.51
C GLN A 93 -16.79 4.00 -0.15
N VAL A 94 -15.63 3.77 -0.79
CA VAL A 94 -14.84 2.56 -0.60
C VAL A 94 -14.39 2.42 0.85
N ARG A 95 -14.44 1.19 1.35
CA ARG A 95 -13.78 0.82 2.60
C ARG A 95 -12.49 0.09 2.24
N LEU A 96 -11.37 0.72 2.57
CA LEU A 96 -10.04 0.15 2.40
C LEU A 96 -9.48 -0.25 3.76
N TYR A 97 -9.00 -1.48 3.85
CA TYR A 97 -8.34 -2.05 5.01
C TYR A 97 -6.83 -1.97 4.82
N ALA A 98 -6.12 -1.52 5.85
CA ALA A 98 -4.67 -1.48 5.89
C ALA A 98 -4.14 -2.54 6.87
N TYR A 99 -3.62 -3.63 6.34
CA TYR A 99 -2.99 -4.70 7.10
C TYR A 99 -1.55 -4.33 7.42
N ARG A 100 -1.20 -4.33 8.70
CA ARG A 100 0.17 -4.06 9.17
C ARG A 100 0.94 -5.36 9.24
N LEU A 101 2.10 -5.39 8.62
CA LEU A 101 2.98 -6.56 8.58
C LEU A 101 4.36 -6.16 9.13
N PRO A 102 5.06 -7.06 9.83
CA PRO A 102 6.44 -6.81 10.24
C PRO A 102 7.29 -6.60 8.99
N ALA A 103 8.14 -5.57 8.98
CA ALA A 103 8.98 -5.24 7.83
C ALA A 103 10.18 -6.20 7.67
N ALA A 104 10.63 -6.84 8.74
CA ALA A 104 11.83 -7.68 8.77
C ALA A 104 11.94 -8.74 7.64
N PRO A 105 10.87 -9.49 7.27
CA PRO A 105 10.94 -10.46 6.17
C PRO A 105 10.80 -9.84 4.77
N PHE A 106 10.53 -8.53 4.66
CA PHE A 106 10.31 -7.86 3.39
C PHE A 106 11.59 -7.22 2.85
N ARG A 107 11.75 -7.29 1.53
CA ARG A 107 12.82 -6.61 0.79
C ARG A 107 12.23 -5.68 -0.29
N PRO A 108 12.92 -4.58 -0.64
CA PRO A 108 12.49 -3.71 -1.73
C PRO A 108 12.38 -4.46 -3.07
N PHE A 109 11.38 -4.11 -3.88
CA PHE A 109 11.13 -4.69 -5.18
C PHE A 109 10.85 -3.62 -6.23
N GLY A 110 11.47 -3.77 -7.40
CA GLY A 110 11.36 -2.83 -8.52
C GLY A 110 12.62 -2.01 -8.75
N GLN A 111 12.85 -1.66 -10.02
CA GLN A 111 13.95 -0.84 -10.50
C GLN A 111 13.42 0.18 -11.52
N PRO A 112 14.09 1.34 -11.71
CA PRO A 112 15.30 1.81 -11.01
C PRO A 112 15.05 2.23 -9.55
N ARG A 113 13.78 2.40 -9.16
CA ARG A 113 13.39 2.61 -7.77
C ARG A 113 12.40 1.53 -7.32
N PRO A 114 12.50 1.08 -6.06
CA PRO A 114 11.50 0.17 -5.51
C PRO A 114 10.12 0.83 -5.50
N HIS A 115 9.12 0.10 -5.99
CA HIS A 115 7.72 0.51 -5.96
C HIS A 115 6.87 -0.43 -5.09
N ALA A 116 7.49 -1.46 -4.51
CA ALA A 116 6.86 -2.42 -3.63
C ALA A 116 7.87 -3.01 -2.64
N MET A 117 7.34 -3.69 -1.63
CA MET A 117 8.06 -4.53 -0.70
C MET A 117 7.56 -5.97 -0.89
N VAL A 118 8.46 -6.94 -1.02
CA VAL A 118 8.10 -8.35 -1.22
C VAL A 118 8.73 -9.26 -0.16
N ALA A 119 8.01 -10.32 0.21
CA ALA A 119 8.54 -11.43 0.99
C ALA A 119 8.26 -12.76 0.27
N VAL A 120 9.18 -13.72 0.39
CA VAL A 120 9.07 -15.08 -0.17
C VAL A 120 8.58 -16.11 0.86
N GLU A 121 8.60 -15.74 2.14
CA GLU A 121 8.22 -16.59 3.26
C GLU A 121 7.14 -15.92 4.11
N LEU A 122 6.46 -16.75 4.91
CA LEU A 122 5.31 -16.37 5.74
C LEU A 122 5.68 -15.33 6.80
N GLY A 123 4.67 -14.53 7.17
CA GLY A 123 4.59 -13.88 8.47
C GLY A 123 3.14 -13.84 8.92
N CYS A 124 2.88 -14.02 10.22
CA CYS A 124 1.55 -13.78 10.79
C CYS A 124 1.10 -12.34 10.44
N ALA A 125 -0.10 -12.21 9.88
CA ALA A 125 -0.70 -10.92 9.61
C ALA A 125 -1.36 -10.39 10.88
N MET A 126 -0.92 -9.23 11.39
CA MET A 126 -1.60 -8.59 12.51
C MET A 126 -2.64 -7.59 11.96
N PRO A 127 -3.95 -7.85 12.07
CA PRO A 127 -4.94 -6.84 11.69
C PRO A 127 -4.89 -5.67 12.69
N TYR A 128 -4.63 -4.46 12.19
CA TYR A 128 -4.80 -3.22 12.95
C TYR A 128 -6.10 -2.54 12.51
N LEU A 129 -7.08 -2.49 13.40
CA LEU A 129 -8.24 -1.60 13.29
C LEU A 129 -7.89 -0.24 13.90
N ASP A 130 -8.11 0.85 13.13
CA ASP A 130 -8.13 2.20 13.66
C ASP A 130 -9.25 2.32 14.71
N ARG A 131 -8.87 2.61 15.96
CA ARG A 131 -9.75 2.68 17.12
C ARG A 131 -10.68 3.90 17.11
N ARG A 132 -10.60 4.79 16.11
CA ARG A 132 -11.31 6.08 16.14
C ARG A 132 -12.77 6.06 15.68
N ARG A 133 -13.31 4.96 15.13
CA ARG A 133 -14.76 4.82 14.83
C ARG A 133 -15.22 3.36 14.99
N ASP A 134 -15.83 3.06 16.14
CA ASP A 134 -16.71 1.92 16.48
C ASP A 134 -16.52 0.54 15.81
N GLY A 135 -16.16 -0.49 16.59
CA GLY A 135 -16.32 -1.92 16.22
C GLY A 135 -15.11 -2.84 16.51
N PRO A 136 -15.28 -4.16 16.77
CA PRO A 136 -14.54 -4.88 17.80
C PRO A 136 -13.09 -5.30 17.47
N ALA A 137 -12.28 -5.21 18.53
CA ALA A 137 -11.15 -6.03 18.96
C ALA A 137 -10.25 -6.73 17.93
N VAL A 138 -9.01 -6.23 17.88
CA VAL A 138 -7.76 -6.92 17.54
C VAL A 138 -7.79 -8.37 18.02
N ARG A 139 -7.90 -9.34 17.09
CA ARG A 139 -7.57 -10.73 17.38
C ARG A 139 -6.05 -10.88 17.30
N ARG A 140 -5.43 -11.25 18.43
CA ARG A 140 -4.01 -11.58 18.50
C ARG A 140 -3.75 -12.82 17.64
N CYS A 141 -2.72 -12.80 16.79
CA CYS A 141 -2.19 -14.02 16.21
C CYS A 141 -1.67 -14.93 17.32
N ASN A 142 -1.99 -16.22 17.22
CA ASN A 142 -1.45 -17.25 18.09
C ASN A 142 0.03 -17.49 17.71
N PRO A 143 0.99 -17.38 18.65
CA PRO A 143 2.41 -17.58 18.36
C PRO A 143 2.79 -19.04 18.06
N ASP A 144 1.87 -20.01 18.18
CA ASP A 144 2.18 -21.44 18.15
C ASP A 144 2.22 -22.10 16.76
N PHE A 145 2.39 -21.32 15.68
CA PHE A 145 2.67 -21.88 14.36
C PHE A 145 4.02 -21.37 13.87
N ALA A 146 5.07 -21.97 14.43
CA ALA A 146 6.41 -22.06 13.87
C ALA A 146 6.62 -23.47 13.29
#